data_AF-A0A7U3ZSB9-F1
#
_entry.id   AF-A0A7U3ZSB9-F1
#
_cell.length_a   1.000
_cell.length_b   1.000
_cell.length_c   1.000
_cell.angle_alpha   90.00
_cell.angle_beta   90.00
_cell.angle_gamma   90.00
#
_symmetry.space_group_name_H-M   'P 1'
#
loop_
_entity.id
_entity.type
_entity.pdbx_description
1 polymer ?
#
loop_
_entity_poly.entity_id
_entity_poly.type
_entity_poly.pdbx_seq_one_letter_code
_entity_poly.pdbx_strand_id
1 'polypeptide(L)'
;MFKKKKVKFKTISFLDSYWVSNFWIIDNTMFLVKLDKQSTVYAIDAKIVLENLKTNLHTNAFLADPFSDNVINRIKSELEYRFKLDETIIDISLTNNELLITTLKTKTNKNYKYIKNKLEVISNSDHWSIFDKDKYLGSKKALLDKLTIKKIFYSGDNLFIVTDNELYLFKDLQLKKIYSSTSRIQVCKFDLTSVIISDMQLNKTFCFNFVLNKNVNDICNKFYYRLDSWNQKFIVGKPLFDYQKHYNYYLPLEFIYT
;
A
#
# COMPACT_ATOMS: atom_id res chain seq x y z
N MET A 1 6.76 34.81 -7.30
CA MET A 1 5.84 34.39 -6.22
C MET A 1 4.92 33.28 -6.76
N PHE A 2 5.27 32.00 -6.57
CA PHE A 2 4.46 30.89 -7.08
C PHE A 2 3.22 30.69 -6.21
N LYS A 3 2.04 31.06 -6.72
CA LYS A 3 0.75 30.66 -6.12
C LYS A 3 0.64 29.13 -6.25
N LYS A 4 0.96 28.39 -5.18
CA LYS A 4 0.70 26.95 -5.10
C LYS A 4 -0.82 26.73 -5.28
N LYS A 5 -1.20 26.10 -6.40
CA LYS A 5 -2.56 25.60 -6.61
C LYS A 5 -2.92 24.73 -5.41
N LYS A 6 -3.93 25.12 -4.63
CA LYS A 6 -4.59 24.20 -3.71
C LYS A 6 -5.08 23.03 -4.57
N VAL A 7 -4.54 21.83 -4.35
CA VAL A 7 -5.15 20.60 -4.85
C VAL A 7 -6.47 20.47 -4.08
N LYS A 8 -7.52 21.10 -4.61
CA LYS A 8 -8.88 20.77 -4.18
C LYS A 8 -9.12 19.37 -4.70
N PHE A 9 -9.15 18.39 -3.80
CA PHE A 9 -9.71 17.09 -4.12
C PHE A 9 -11.12 17.35 -4.65
N LYS A 10 -11.31 17.13 -5.96
CA LYS A 10 -12.64 17.05 -6.55
C LYS A 10 -13.30 15.80 -5.98
N THR A 11 -14.61 15.89 -5.78
CA THR A 11 -15.54 14.88 -5.27
C THR A 11 -14.91 13.52 -5.00
N ILE A 12 -14.63 13.25 -3.73
CA ILE A 12 -14.15 11.96 -3.29
C ILE A 12 -15.36 11.03 -3.20
N SER A 13 -15.42 10.05 -4.09
CA SER A 13 -16.35 8.94 -3.93
C SER A 13 -15.73 7.89 -3.03
N PHE A 14 -16.54 7.37 -2.12
CA PHE A 14 -16.15 6.36 -1.15
C PHE A 14 -16.93 5.09 -1.41
N LEU A 15 -16.22 3.97 -1.48
CA LEU A 15 -16.85 2.70 -1.76
C LEU A 15 -16.30 1.59 -0.89
N ASP A 16 -17.19 0.99 -0.09
CA ASP A 16 -16.96 -0.31 0.52
C ASP A 16 -17.10 -1.37 -0.57
N SER A 17 -16.00 -2.04 -0.90
CA SER A 17 -16.05 -3.18 -1.81
C SER A 17 -16.49 -4.44 -1.07
N TYR A 18 -16.60 -5.56 -1.78
CA TYR A 18 -16.70 -6.88 -1.15
C TYR A 18 -15.35 -7.60 -1.09
N TRP A 19 -14.26 -6.89 -1.40
CA TRP A 19 -12.94 -7.47 -1.59
C TRP A 19 -12.30 -7.77 -0.25
N VAL A 20 -12.38 -9.01 0.23
CA VAL A 20 -11.64 -9.44 1.43
C VAL A 20 -10.26 -9.96 1.01
N SER A 21 -9.32 -9.04 0.83
CA SER A 21 -7.96 -9.34 0.35
C SER A 21 -6.89 -8.46 0.98
N ASN A 22 -5.64 -8.88 0.89
CA ASN A 22 -4.49 -8.00 1.04
C ASN A 22 -4.12 -7.42 -0.34
N PHE A 23 -3.57 -6.20 -0.36
CA PHE A 23 -3.23 -5.53 -1.61
C PHE A 23 -1.91 -4.76 -1.56
N TRP A 24 -1.33 -4.53 -2.74
CA TRP A 24 -0.16 -3.68 -2.96
C TRP A 24 -0.33 -2.98 -4.31
N ILE A 25 0.05 -1.71 -4.41
CA ILE A 25 0.05 -0.99 -5.69
C ILE A 25 1.49 -0.67 -6.06
N ILE A 26 1.92 -1.22 -7.20
CA ILE A 26 3.26 -1.05 -7.72
C ILE A 26 3.13 -0.57 -9.16
N ASP A 27 3.68 0.61 -9.44
CA ASP A 27 3.55 1.30 -10.72
C ASP A 27 2.08 1.42 -11.18
N ASN A 28 1.67 0.65 -12.18
CA ASN A 28 0.31 0.62 -12.71
C ASN A 28 -0.43 -0.68 -12.38
N THR A 29 0.12 -1.53 -11.51
CA THR A 29 -0.45 -2.82 -11.18
C THR A 29 -0.85 -2.86 -9.72
N MET A 30 -2.10 -3.22 -9.46
CA MET A 30 -2.58 -3.59 -8.13
C MET A 30 -2.48 -5.11 -8.00
N PHE A 31 -1.71 -5.57 -7.01
CA PHE A 31 -1.65 -6.96 -6.62
C PHE A 31 -2.68 -7.23 -5.53
N LEU A 32 -3.39 -8.34 -5.65
CA LEU A 32 -4.43 -8.79 -4.72
C LEU A 32 -4.11 -10.21 -4.23
N VAL A 33 -4.25 -10.42 -2.93
CA VAL A 33 -4.06 -11.71 -2.28
C VAL A 33 -5.29 -12.03 -1.44
N LYS A 34 -6.03 -13.07 -1.83
CA LYS A 34 -7.18 -13.52 -1.06
C LYS A 34 -6.72 -14.01 0.32
N LEU A 35 -7.50 -13.74 1.36
CA LEU A 35 -7.14 -14.10 2.75
C LEU A 35 -7.49 -15.56 3.13
N ASP A 36 -7.53 -16.48 2.16
CA ASP A 36 -7.67 -17.91 2.44
C ASP A 36 -6.32 -18.56 2.79
N LYS A 37 -6.32 -19.82 3.25
CA LYS A 37 -5.12 -20.56 3.70
C LYS A 37 -4.02 -20.68 2.62
N GLN A 38 -4.30 -20.31 1.38
CA GLN A 38 -3.37 -20.33 0.26
C GLN A 38 -3.25 -18.93 -0.32
N SER A 39 -2.06 -18.33 -0.26
CA SER A 39 -1.84 -16.99 -0.81
C SER A 39 -1.81 -17.05 -2.33
N THR A 40 -3.00 -16.95 -2.93
CA THR A 40 -3.14 -16.81 -4.38
C THR A 40 -2.93 -15.35 -4.74
N VAL A 41 -1.97 -15.08 -5.62
CA VAL A 41 -1.64 -13.73 -6.05
C VAL A 41 -2.24 -13.47 -7.41
N TYR A 42 -3.02 -12.40 -7.44
CA TYR A 42 -3.60 -11.85 -8.65
C TYR A 42 -3.03 -10.45 -8.92
N ALA A 43 -3.03 -10.05 -10.18
CA ALA A 43 -2.62 -8.72 -10.61
C ALA A 43 -3.71 -8.11 -11.49
N ILE A 44 -3.92 -6.80 -11.38
CA ILE A 44 -4.85 -6.05 -12.22
C ILE A 44 -4.25 -4.68 -12.54
N ASP A 45 -4.47 -4.19 -13.76
CA ASP A 45 -4.10 -2.82 -14.11
C ASP A 45 -4.95 -1.84 -13.27
N ALA A 46 -4.29 -0.94 -12.56
CA ALA A 46 -4.91 0.08 -11.73
C ALA A 46 -5.84 1.01 -12.54
N LYS A 47 -5.61 1.18 -13.85
CA LYS A 47 -6.56 1.87 -14.76
C LYS A 47 -7.91 1.15 -14.81
N ILE A 48 -7.89 -0.17 -14.96
CA ILE A 48 -9.10 -1.00 -15.01
C ILE A 48 -9.85 -0.91 -13.68
N VAL A 49 -9.13 -0.94 -12.55
CA VAL A 49 -9.73 -0.72 -11.23
C VAL A 49 -10.45 0.63 -11.19
N LEU A 50 -9.78 1.71 -11.59
CA LEU A 50 -10.37 3.05 -11.60
C LEU A 50 -11.58 3.18 -12.51
N GLU A 51 -11.53 2.59 -13.71
CA GLU A 51 -12.65 2.58 -14.65
C GLU A 51 -13.87 1.90 -14.04
N ASN A 52 -13.67 0.74 -13.41
CA ASN A 52 -14.72 0.01 -12.71
C ASN A 52 -15.26 0.75 -11.49
N LEU A 53 -14.41 1.44 -10.71
CA LEU A 53 -14.85 2.26 -9.57
C LEU A 53 -15.77 3.40 -10.01
N LYS A 54 -15.62 3.92 -11.23
CA LYS A 54 -16.44 5.02 -11.77
C LYS A 54 -17.79 4.56 -12.33
N THR A 55 -18.07 3.26 -12.39
CA THR A 55 -19.36 2.73 -12.82
C THR A 55 -20.31 2.51 -11.63
N ASN A 56 -21.58 2.19 -11.91
CA ASN A 56 -22.57 1.95 -10.86
C ASN A 56 -22.28 0.63 -10.12
N LEU A 57 -22.06 0.72 -8.81
CA LEU A 57 -21.76 -0.39 -7.91
C LEU A 57 -22.75 -1.55 -8.02
N HIS A 58 -24.05 -1.25 -8.06
CA HIS A 58 -25.10 -2.28 -8.00
C HIS A 58 -25.17 -3.13 -9.27
N THR A 59 -24.57 -2.65 -10.35
CA THR A 59 -24.52 -3.35 -11.64
C THR A 59 -23.13 -3.90 -11.96
N ASN A 60 -22.12 -3.57 -11.17
CA ASN A 60 -20.74 -3.93 -11.46
C ASN A 60 -20.34 -5.20 -10.70
N ALA A 61 -20.40 -6.34 -11.38
CA ALA A 61 -20.01 -7.65 -10.85
C ALA A 61 -18.55 -7.70 -10.36
N PHE A 62 -17.64 -6.90 -10.94
CA PHE A 62 -16.24 -6.81 -10.52
C PHE A 62 -16.09 -6.21 -9.10
N LEU A 63 -16.92 -5.24 -8.75
CA LEU A 63 -16.91 -4.65 -7.41
C LEU A 63 -17.55 -5.60 -6.37
N ALA A 64 -18.44 -6.50 -6.82
CA ALA A 64 -19.12 -7.50 -6.01
C ALA A 64 -18.24 -8.70 -5.63
N ASP A 65 -17.44 -9.23 -6.55
CA ASP A 65 -16.40 -10.21 -6.23
C ASP A 65 -15.36 -10.23 -7.37
N PRO A 66 -14.16 -9.65 -7.16
CA PRO A 66 -13.15 -9.58 -8.20
C PRO A 66 -12.54 -10.95 -8.48
N PHE A 67 -12.75 -11.92 -7.58
CA PHE A 67 -12.23 -13.28 -7.67
C PHE A 67 -13.27 -14.28 -8.22
N SER A 68 -14.53 -13.85 -8.45
CA SER A 68 -15.61 -14.78 -8.82
C SER A 68 -15.43 -15.39 -10.20
N ASP A 69 -15.28 -16.70 -10.30
CA ASP A 69 -15.12 -17.43 -11.57
C ASP A 69 -16.35 -17.42 -12.50
N ASN A 70 -17.47 -16.78 -12.11
CA ASN A 70 -18.68 -16.69 -12.95
C ASN A 70 -18.53 -15.59 -14.01
N VAL A 71 -18.10 -16.05 -15.19
CA VAL A 71 -17.43 -15.31 -16.28
C VAL A 71 -18.37 -14.66 -17.33
N ILE A 72 -19.69 -14.76 -17.20
CA ILE A 72 -20.56 -14.58 -18.38
C ILE A 72 -20.55 -13.16 -18.97
N ASN A 73 -20.14 -12.12 -18.23
CA ASN A 73 -19.93 -10.76 -18.76
C ASN A 73 -18.57 -10.12 -18.36
N ARG A 74 -17.53 -10.93 -18.08
CA ARG A 74 -16.16 -10.42 -17.91
C ARG A 74 -15.65 -9.96 -19.27
N ILE A 75 -15.45 -8.67 -19.49
CA ILE A 75 -14.71 -8.19 -20.68
C ILE A 75 -13.21 -8.52 -20.49
N LYS A 76 -12.90 -9.81 -20.59
CA LYS A 76 -11.64 -10.49 -20.94
C LYS A 76 -10.27 -10.05 -20.37
N SER A 77 -10.11 -9.04 -19.52
CA SER A 77 -8.74 -8.52 -19.21
C SER A 77 -8.43 -8.08 -17.78
N GLU A 78 -9.34 -8.21 -16.82
CA GLU A 78 -9.21 -7.40 -15.60
C GLU A 78 -8.23 -8.01 -14.58
N LEU A 79 -8.38 -9.28 -14.21
CA LEU A 79 -7.53 -9.91 -13.19
C LEU A 79 -6.68 -11.05 -13.77
N GLU A 80 -5.36 -10.91 -13.70
CA GLU A 80 -4.38 -11.89 -14.11
C GLU A 80 -3.93 -12.73 -12.91
N TYR A 81 -4.13 -14.05 -12.96
CA TYR A 81 -3.53 -14.97 -12.01
C TYR A 81 -2.01 -15.00 -12.21
N ARG A 82 -1.25 -14.74 -11.14
CA ARG A 82 0.22 -14.74 -11.18
C ARG A 82 0.79 -16.07 -10.72
N PHE A 83 0.44 -16.48 -9.51
CA PHE A 83 0.97 -17.68 -8.86
C PHE A 83 0.21 -17.94 -7.54
N LYS A 84 0.55 -19.07 -6.90
CA LYS A 84 0.01 -19.48 -5.60
C LYS A 84 1.14 -19.93 -4.69
N LEU A 85 1.05 -19.54 -3.42
CA LEU A 85 1.98 -19.93 -2.37
C LEU A 85 1.20 -20.54 -1.20
N ASP A 86 1.73 -21.60 -0.62
CA ASP A 86 1.20 -22.20 0.62
C ASP A 86 1.71 -21.50 1.89
N GLU A 87 2.14 -20.25 1.75
CA GLU A 87 2.74 -19.42 2.80
C GLU A 87 2.01 -18.08 2.89
N THR A 88 2.06 -17.42 4.05
CA THR A 88 1.39 -16.13 4.22
C THR A 88 2.23 -15.03 3.57
N ILE A 89 1.70 -14.29 2.60
CA ILE A 89 2.42 -13.15 2.00
C ILE A 89 2.39 -11.95 2.95
N ILE A 90 3.57 -11.47 3.33
CA ILE A 90 3.78 -10.29 4.17
C ILE A 90 3.92 -9.04 3.30
N ASP A 91 4.70 -9.14 2.20
CA ASP A 91 5.01 -8.02 1.33
C ASP A 91 5.18 -8.42 -0.14
N ILE A 92 4.91 -7.45 -1.03
CA ILE A 92 5.19 -7.52 -2.47
C ILE A 92 5.82 -6.17 -2.86
N SER A 93 6.99 -6.21 -3.50
CA SER A 93 7.75 -5.04 -3.91
C SER A 93 8.38 -5.23 -5.29
N LEU A 94 8.88 -4.15 -5.90
CA LEU A 94 9.58 -4.18 -7.18
C LEU A 94 11.03 -3.75 -7.00
N THR A 95 11.96 -4.64 -7.34
CA THR A 95 13.40 -4.40 -7.24
C THR A 95 14.05 -4.80 -8.56
N ASN A 96 14.79 -3.89 -9.20
CA ASN A 96 15.44 -4.12 -10.50
C ASN A 96 14.48 -4.65 -11.59
N ASN A 97 13.26 -4.10 -11.65
CA ASN A 97 12.17 -4.52 -12.56
C ASN A 97 11.69 -5.97 -12.35
N GLU A 98 11.99 -6.55 -11.19
CA GLU A 98 11.54 -7.89 -10.83
C GLU A 98 10.68 -7.82 -9.56
N LEU A 99 9.62 -8.61 -9.54
CA LEU A 99 8.67 -8.60 -8.43
C LEU A 99 9.24 -9.46 -7.30
N LEU A 100 9.49 -8.87 -6.15
CA LEU A 100 9.96 -9.57 -4.95
C LEU A 100 8.80 -9.78 -3.99
N ILE A 101 8.63 -11.02 -3.53
CA ILE A 101 7.55 -11.42 -2.62
C ILE A 101 8.17 -11.95 -1.35
N THR A 102 7.69 -11.46 -0.21
CA THR A 102 8.15 -11.89 1.10
C THR A 102 7.03 -12.59 1.83
N THR A 103 7.33 -13.78 2.34
CA THR A 103 6.36 -14.63 3.02
C THR A 103 6.81 -14.98 4.43
N LEU A 104 5.81 -15.29 5.27
CA LEU A 104 6.00 -15.89 6.57
C LEU A 104 5.84 -17.41 6.43
N LYS A 105 6.93 -18.13 6.65
CA LYS A 105 6.91 -19.54 7.02
C LYS A 105 7.12 -19.64 8.53
N THR A 106 6.61 -20.68 9.17
CA THR A 106 6.75 -20.87 10.63
C THR A 106 8.18 -20.58 11.11
N LYS A 107 8.32 -19.51 11.90
CA LYS A 107 9.59 -18.99 12.46
C LYS A 107 10.69 -18.55 11.46
N THR A 108 10.41 -18.52 10.16
CA THR A 108 11.39 -18.13 9.12
C THR A 108 10.74 -17.29 8.03
N ASN A 109 11.38 -16.18 7.66
CA ASN A 109 10.96 -15.41 6.49
C ASN A 109 11.61 -15.98 5.23
N LYS A 110 10.85 -16.01 4.14
CA LYS A 110 11.33 -16.42 2.82
C LYS A 110 11.09 -15.31 1.82
N ASN A 111 12.10 -15.10 0.97
CA ASN A 111 12.02 -14.14 -0.11
C ASN A 111 12.04 -14.86 -1.46
N TYR A 112 11.07 -14.52 -2.29
CA TYR A 112 10.88 -15.05 -3.62
C TYR A 112 11.09 -13.93 -4.64
N LYS A 113 11.84 -14.17 -5.71
CA LYS A 113 11.76 -13.36 -6.93
C LYS A 113 10.79 -14.00 -7.89
N TYR A 114 9.91 -13.21 -8.46
CA TYR A 114 9.10 -13.56 -9.61
C TYR A 114 9.69 -12.94 -10.87
N ILE A 115 10.25 -13.77 -11.74
CA ILE A 115 10.91 -13.38 -12.99
C ILE A 115 10.30 -14.20 -14.12
N LYS A 116 9.80 -13.53 -15.18
CA LYS A 116 9.32 -14.20 -16.40
C LYS A 116 8.44 -15.43 -16.10
N ASN A 117 7.43 -15.25 -15.24
CA ASN A 117 6.47 -16.29 -14.83
C ASN A 117 7.04 -17.44 -13.98
N LYS A 118 8.24 -17.29 -13.41
CA LYS A 118 8.83 -18.27 -12.49
C LYS A 118 9.11 -17.65 -11.14
N LEU A 119 8.86 -18.43 -10.09
CA LEU A 119 9.23 -18.08 -8.72
C LEU A 119 10.56 -18.76 -8.35
N GLU A 120 11.50 -17.96 -7.90
CA GLU A 120 12.82 -18.40 -7.43
C GLU A 120 13.00 -17.99 -5.97
N VAL A 121 13.35 -18.93 -5.10
CA VAL A 121 13.69 -18.62 -3.71
C VAL A 121 15.10 -18.01 -3.70
N ILE A 122 15.22 -16.76 -3.26
CA ILE A 122 16.50 -16.03 -3.27
C ILE A 122 17.20 -16.17 -1.92
N SER A 123 16.45 -16.15 -0.82
CA SER A 123 17.02 -16.27 0.51
C SER A 123 16.00 -16.75 1.55
N ASN A 124 16.50 -17.50 2.53
CA ASN A 124 15.87 -17.67 3.84
C ASN A 124 16.55 -16.67 4.77
N SER A 125 16.08 -15.44 4.76
CA SER A 125 16.65 -14.37 5.60
C SER A 125 15.54 -13.51 6.14
N ASP A 126 15.79 -12.85 7.27
CA ASP A 126 14.88 -11.86 7.81
C ASP A 126 14.50 -10.83 6.74
N HIS A 127 13.27 -10.32 6.82
CA HIS A 127 12.61 -9.37 5.91
C HIS A 127 13.44 -8.10 5.57
N TRP A 128 14.56 -7.90 6.26
CA TRP A 128 15.45 -6.75 6.18
C TRP A 128 16.38 -6.73 4.96
N SER A 129 16.61 -7.85 4.28
CA SER A 129 17.54 -7.94 3.14
C SER A 129 16.98 -7.39 1.82
N ILE A 130 15.69 -7.08 1.77
CA ILE A 130 14.99 -6.52 0.60
C ILE A 130 15.37 -5.06 0.36
N PHE A 131 15.69 -4.35 1.44
CA PHE A 131 16.20 -3.00 1.36
C PHE A 131 17.67 -3.13 0.99
N ASP A 132 18.03 -2.74 -0.22
CA ASP A 132 19.43 -2.59 -0.65
C ASP A 132 20.08 -1.55 0.27
N LYS A 133 20.50 -2.02 1.46
CA LYS A 133 21.11 -1.21 2.50
C LYS A 133 22.41 -0.62 1.95
N ASP A 134 23.06 -1.32 1.03
CA ASP A 134 24.43 -1.01 0.64
C ASP A 134 24.50 0.06 -0.45
N LYS A 135 23.49 0.19 -1.31
CA LYS A 135 23.48 1.24 -2.36
C LYS A 135 23.27 2.67 -1.83
N TYR A 136 22.71 2.85 -0.62
CA TYR A 136 22.42 4.19 -0.06
C TYR A 136 22.77 4.40 1.43
N LEU A 137 22.98 3.34 2.24
CA LEU A 137 23.01 3.46 3.71
C LEU A 137 24.40 3.28 4.34
N GLY A 138 25.45 3.08 3.53
CA GLY A 138 26.80 2.77 4.02
C GLY A 138 27.32 3.73 5.10
N SER A 139 26.97 5.01 5.05
CA SER A 139 27.40 6.01 6.04
C SER A 139 26.46 6.18 7.25
N LYS A 140 25.24 5.62 7.24
CA LYS A 140 24.20 5.87 8.28
C LYS A 140 23.53 4.60 8.82
N LYS A 141 24.09 3.42 8.53
CA LYS A 141 23.65 2.10 9.04
C LYS A 141 23.33 2.12 10.55
N ALA A 142 24.21 2.72 11.36
CA ALA A 142 24.02 2.84 12.80
C ALA A 142 22.80 3.68 13.26
N LEU A 143 22.32 4.64 12.44
CA LEU A 143 21.11 5.40 12.75
C LEU A 143 19.85 4.60 12.40
N LEU A 144 19.88 3.88 11.29
CA LEU A 144 18.76 3.07 10.82
C LEU A 144 18.59 1.79 11.62
N ASP A 145 19.67 1.22 12.13
CA ASP A 145 19.64 0.04 12.99
C ASP A 145 18.95 0.31 14.35
N LYS A 146 18.73 1.59 14.72
CA LYS A 146 17.95 1.98 15.91
C LYS A 146 16.45 2.07 15.65
N LEU A 147 16.01 2.05 14.40
CA LEU A 147 14.60 2.21 14.03
C LEU A 147 13.95 0.86 13.72
N THR A 148 12.78 0.61 14.31
CA THR A 148 11.90 -0.46 13.86
C THR A 148 11.12 -0.01 12.62
N ILE A 149 11.77 -0.12 11.46
CA ILE A 149 11.19 0.25 10.17
C ILE A 149 10.07 -0.74 9.79
N LYS A 150 8.92 -0.19 9.37
CA LYS A 150 7.76 -0.93 8.84
C LYS A 150 7.61 -0.82 7.34
N LYS A 151 7.94 0.33 6.76
CA LYS A 151 7.82 0.58 5.32
C LYS A 151 8.87 1.59 4.87
N ILE A 152 9.40 1.39 3.67
CA ILE A 152 10.24 2.36 2.96
C ILE A 152 9.61 2.61 1.59
N PHE A 153 9.52 3.86 1.15
CA PHE A 153 9.05 4.18 -0.19
C PHE A 153 9.64 5.49 -0.71
N TYR A 154 9.60 5.68 -2.02
CA TYR A 154 10.07 6.90 -2.68
C TYR A 154 8.91 7.79 -3.14
N SER A 155 9.08 9.10 -3.07
CA SER A 155 8.25 10.07 -3.81
C SER A 155 9.12 11.10 -4.53
N GLY A 156 9.27 10.92 -5.85
CA GLY A 156 10.34 11.57 -6.60
C GLY A 156 11.68 11.11 -6.04
N ASP A 157 12.58 12.07 -5.78
CA ASP A 157 13.92 11.80 -5.23
C ASP A 157 13.93 11.66 -3.70
N ASN A 158 12.78 11.81 -3.04
CA ASN A 158 12.67 11.75 -1.59
C ASN A 158 12.45 10.30 -1.12
N LEU A 159 13.26 9.86 -0.17
CA LEU A 159 13.12 8.56 0.50
C LEU A 159 12.37 8.74 1.82
N PHE A 160 11.32 7.94 2.02
CA PHE A 160 10.53 7.93 3.24
C PHE A 160 10.73 6.64 4.02
N ILE A 161 10.81 6.76 5.34
CA ILE A 161 10.92 5.64 6.27
C ILE A 161 9.78 5.76 7.29
N VAL A 162 8.96 4.73 7.37
CA VAL A 162 7.80 4.65 8.26
C VAL A 162 8.13 3.65 9.35
N THR A 163 7.98 4.04 10.61
CA THR A 163 8.03 3.13 11.77
C THR A 163 6.60 2.80 12.22
N ASP A 164 6.41 2.24 13.42
CA ASP A 164 5.07 2.02 13.95
C ASP A 164 4.28 3.33 14.08
N ASN A 165 4.93 4.42 14.50
CA ASN A 165 4.26 5.68 14.89
C ASN A 165 4.94 6.95 14.36
N GLU A 166 6.01 6.84 13.58
CA GLU A 166 6.76 7.98 13.06
C GLU A 166 7.00 7.87 11.54
N LEU A 167 7.08 9.03 10.91
CA LEU A 167 7.46 9.18 9.51
C LEU A 167 8.72 10.04 9.42
N TYR A 168 9.73 9.48 8.77
CA TYR A 168 10.98 10.15 8.47
C TYR A 168 11.10 10.41 6.97
N LEU A 169 11.67 11.57 6.64
CA LEU A 169 12.09 11.95 5.30
C LEU A 169 13.62 11.98 5.28
N PHE A 170 14.21 11.20 4.39
CA PHE A 170 15.63 11.31 4.07
C PHE A 170 15.80 12.22 2.86
N LYS A 171 16.43 13.37 3.09
CA LYS A 171 16.70 14.39 2.08
C LYS A 171 18.01 15.10 2.41
N ASP A 172 18.80 15.42 1.40
CA ASP A 172 20.06 16.16 1.54
C ASP A 172 21.01 15.51 2.58
N LEU A 173 21.10 14.17 2.55
CA LEU A 173 21.90 13.33 3.48
C LEU A 173 21.47 13.40 4.96
N GLN A 174 20.32 13.99 5.25
CA GLN A 174 19.75 14.10 6.59
C GLN A 174 18.46 13.29 6.70
N LEU A 175 18.33 12.55 7.79
CA LEU A 175 17.09 11.88 8.17
C LEU A 175 16.33 12.79 9.12
N LYS A 176 15.20 13.34 8.67
CA LYS A 176 14.37 14.25 9.46
C LYS A 176 13.04 13.57 9.79
N LYS A 177 12.66 13.56 11.07
CA LYS A 177 11.30 13.22 11.46
C LYS A 177 10.36 14.34 11.02
N ILE A 178 9.34 13.99 10.23
CA ILE A 178 8.38 14.95 9.68
C ILE A 178 6.96 14.74 10.21
N TYR A 179 6.67 13.58 10.80
CA TYR A 179 5.41 13.32 11.49
C TYR A 179 5.62 12.29 12.61
N SER A 180 4.84 12.40 13.68
CA SER A 180 4.80 11.42 14.77
C SER A 180 3.41 11.40 15.40
N SER A 181 3.00 10.21 15.83
CA SER A 181 1.80 9.95 16.63
C SER A 181 2.17 9.17 17.89
N THR A 182 1.29 9.11 18.88
CA THR A 182 1.47 8.20 20.02
C THR A 182 1.04 6.77 19.68
N SER A 183 0.26 6.60 18.62
CA SER A 183 -0.27 5.30 18.18
C SER A 183 0.22 4.95 16.77
N ARG A 184 -0.24 3.80 16.27
CA ARG A 184 0.16 3.30 14.96
C ARG A 184 -0.23 4.27 13.84
N ILE A 185 0.67 4.44 12.87
CA ILE A 185 0.40 5.14 11.62
C ILE A 185 0.56 4.20 10.44
N GLN A 186 -0.10 4.53 9.33
CA GLN A 186 0.17 3.97 8.01
C GLN A 186 0.36 5.11 7.02
N VAL A 187 1.31 4.95 6.10
CA VAL A 187 1.67 6.00 5.16
C VAL A 187 1.80 5.43 3.75
N CYS A 188 1.25 6.14 2.78
CA CYS A 188 1.51 5.88 1.37
C CYS A 188 1.90 7.17 0.63
N LYS A 189 2.63 6.99 -0.47
CA LYS A 189 2.92 8.07 -1.42
C LYS A 189 1.61 8.67 -1.91
N PHE A 190 1.56 9.98 -2.10
CA PHE A 190 0.44 10.65 -2.78
C PHE A 190 0.94 11.47 -3.97
N ASP A 191 1.69 12.53 -3.69
CA ASP A 191 2.29 13.41 -4.69
C ASP A 191 3.76 13.72 -4.36
N LEU A 192 4.42 14.55 -5.17
CA LEU A 192 5.84 14.90 -4.99
C LEU A 192 6.12 15.75 -3.74
N THR A 193 5.09 16.24 -3.06
CA THR A 193 5.14 17.16 -1.91
C THR A 193 4.27 16.73 -0.73
N SER A 194 3.46 15.68 -0.92
CA SER A 194 2.50 15.20 0.07
C SER A 194 2.45 13.68 0.15
N VAL A 195 2.08 13.17 1.31
CA VAL A 195 1.81 11.76 1.59
C VAL A 195 0.43 11.62 2.19
N ILE A 196 -0.20 10.44 2.08
CA ILE A 196 -1.39 10.13 2.87
C ILE A 196 -0.94 9.48 4.16
N ILE A 197 -1.45 10.00 5.29
CA ILE A 197 -1.23 9.45 6.62
C ILE A 197 -2.59 8.97 7.14
N SER A 198 -2.64 7.71 7.54
CA SER A 198 -3.72 7.11 8.32
C SER A 198 -3.21 6.95 9.76
N ASP A 199 -3.82 7.69 10.68
CA ASP A 199 -3.40 7.77 12.09
C ASP A 199 -4.45 7.12 13.00
N MET A 200 -4.01 6.12 13.78
CA MET A 200 -4.87 5.36 14.68
C MET A 200 -5.32 6.18 15.89
N GLN A 201 -4.47 7.05 16.43
CA GLN A 201 -4.80 7.88 17.59
C GLN A 201 -5.89 8.89 17.22
N LEU A 202 -5.75 9.51 16.04
CA LEU A 202 -6.72 10.47 15.53
C LEU A 202 -7.96 9.80 14.92
N ASN A 203 -7.90 8.48 14.70
CA ASN A 203 -8.85 7.71 13.91
C ASN A 203 -9.20 8.41 12.59
N LYS A 204 -8.16 8.80 11.84
CA LYS A 204 -8.31 9.68 10.68
C LYS A 204 -7.29 9.38 9.60
N THR A 205 -7.72 9.50 8.35
CA THR A 205 -6.85 9.50 7.18
C THR A 205 -6.86 10.88 6.53
N PHE A 206 -5.68 11.43 6.28
CA PHE A 206 -5.51 12.79 5.77
C PHE A 206 -4.28 12.92 4.88
N CYS A 207 -4.27 13.97 4.05
CA CYS A 207 -3.15 14.34 3.21
C CYS A 207 -2.22 15.30 3.97
N PHE A 208 -0.98 14.89 4.17
CA PHE A 208 0.05 15.67 4.85
C PHE A 208 1.05 16.20 3.84
N ASN A 209 1.21 17.53 3.78
CA ASN A 209 2.21 18.16 2.95
C ASN A 209 3.51 18.34 3.75
N PHE A 210 4.54 17.55 3.41
CA PHE A 210 5.81 17.54 4.13
C PHE A 210 6.70 18.74 3.82
N VAL A 211 6.43 19.47 2.73
CA VAL A 211 7.13 20.73 2.41
C VAL A 211 6.61 21.88 3.28
N LEU A 212 5.30 21.93 3.51
CA LEU A 212 4.64 22.92 4.35
C LEU A 212 4.55 22.50 5.83
N ASN A 213 4.93 21.25 6.13
CA ASN A 213 4.83 20.61 7.44
C ASN A 213 3.44 20.73 8.08
N LYS A 214 2.38 20.42 7.32
CA LYS A 214 1.00 20.49 7.82
C LYS A 214 0.06 19.53 7.12
N ASN A 215 -1.02 19.17 7.82
CA ASN A 215 -2.20 18.61 7.20
C ASN A 215 -2.81 19.66 6.24
N VAL A 216 -3.07 19.23 5.00
CA VAL A 216 -3.66 20.09 3.97
C VAL A 216 -5.07 19.67 3.59
N ASN A 217 -5.46 18.43 3.87
CA ASN A 217 -6.82 17.94 3.60
C ASN A 217 -7.15 16.70 4.42
N ASP A 218 -8.33 16.68 5.01
CA ASP A 218 -8.90 15.50 5.65
C ASP A 218 -9.60 14.63 4.60
N ILE A 219 -9.27 13.34 4.55
CA ILE A 219 -9.83 12.41 3.56
C ILE A 219 -11.02 11.69 4.16
N CYS A 220 -10.85 11.06 5.32
CA CYS A 220 -11.95 10.42 6.05
C CYS A 220 -11.63 10.26 7.55
N ASN A 221 -12.67 10.07 8.36
CA ASN A 221 -12.57 9.82 9.81
C ASN A 221 -12.43 8.32 10.11
N LYS A 222 -11.42 7.69 9.50
CA LYS A 222 -11.14 6.25 9.68
C LYS A 222 -9.64 5.99 9.66
N PHE A 223 -9.18 5.05 10.49
CA PHE A 223 -7.86 4.45 10.41
C PHE A 223 -7.87 3.20 9.51
N TYR A 224 -6.96 3.17 8.55
CA TYR A 224 -6.59 2.02 7.74
C TYR A 224 -5.27 1.41 8.23
N TYR A 225 -5.26 0.10 8.49
CA TYR A 225 -4.03 -0.61 8.89
C TYR A 225 -3.19 -1.07 7.70
N ARG A 226 -3.75 -1.02 6.50
CA ARG A 226 -3.02 -1.10 5.23
C ARG A 226 -3.57 -0.01 4.32
N LEU A 227 -2.65 0.72 3.70
CA LEU A 227 -2.96 1.89 2.89
C LEU A 227 -2.00 1.96 1.71
N ASP A 228 -2.55 2.15 0.51
CA ASP A 228 -1.76 2.43 -0.68
C ASP A 228 -2.50 3.40 -1.62
N SER A 229 -1.79 3.98 -2.58
CA SER A 229 -2.42 4.85 -3.57
C SER A 229 -1.84 4.67 -4.96
N TRP A 230 -2.67 4.90 -5.97
CA TRP A 230 -2.24 4.93 -7.35
C TRP A 230 -2.32 6.34 -7.94
N ASN A 231 -1.16 6.96 -8.14
CA ASN A 231 -0.99 8.20 -8.91
C ASN A 231 -2.02 9.31 -8.60
N GLN A 232 -2.40 9.49 -7.33
CA GLN A 232 -3.43 10.44 -6.86
C GLN A 232 -4.85 10.20 -7.41
N LYS A 233 -5.06 9.15 -8.21
CA LYS A 233 -6.35 8.84 -8.84
C LYS A 233 -7.28 8.09 -7.89
N PHE A 234 -6.72 7.14 -7.14
CA PHE A 234 -7.42 6.50 -6.04
C PHE A 234 -6.46 6.11 -4.91
N ILE A 235 -7.03 5.98 -3.72
CA ILE A 235 -6.43 5.42 -2.52
C ILE A 235 -7.23 4.16 -2.18
N VAL A 236 -6.53 3.13 -1.71
CA VAL A 236 -7.14 1.91 -1.20
C VAL A 236 -6.75 1.78 0.26
N GLY A 237 -7.75 1.59 1.10
CA GLY A 237 -7.58 1.38 2.53
C GLY A 237 -8.13 0.03 2.95
N LYS A 238 -7.48 -0.62 3.90
CA LYS A 238 -8.07 -1.75 4.63
C LYS A 238 -8.37 -1.34 6.07
N PRO A 239 -9.66 -1.27 6.46
CA PRO A 239 -10.05 -0.83 7.78
C PRO A 239 -9.67 -1.88 8.82
N LEU A 240 -9.28 -1.44 10.02
CA LEU A 240 -8.92 -2.36 11.12
C LEU A 240 -10.11 -2.66 12.03
N PHE A 241 -11.04 -1.73 12.11
CA PHE A 241 -12.11 -1.73 13.09
C PHE A 241 -13.44 -1.99 12.41
N ASP A 242 -14.21 -2.93 12.94
CA ASP A 242 -15.60 -3.09 12.55
C ASP A 242 -16.47 -1.93 13.12
N TYR A 243 -17.77 -1.97 12.82
CA TYR A 243 -18.72 -0.96 13.31
C TYR A 243 -18.76 -0.85 14.85
N GLN A 244 -18.45 -1.94 15.56
CA GLN A 244 -18.41 -2.01 17.02
C GLN A 244 -17.03 -1.67 17.60
N LYS A 245 -16.06 -1.28 16.74
CA LYS A 245 -14.66 -0.96 17.08
C LYS A 245 -13.84 -2.17 17.53
N HIS A 246 -14.21 -3.38 17.16
CA HIS A 246 -13.36 -4.56 17.38
C HIS A 246 -12.30 -4.69 16.28
N TYR A 247 -11.15 -5.27 16.63
CA TYR A 247 -10.10 -5.60 15.67
C TYR A 247 -10.59 -6.69 14.70
N ASN A 248 -10.60 -6.39 13.41
CA ASN A 248 -10.97 -7.33 12.36
C ASN A 248 -10.11 -7.15 11.10
N TYR A 249 -9.27 -8.15 10.80
CA TYR A 249 -8.38 -8.17 9.64
C TYR A 249 -9.05 -8.68 8.35
N TYR A 250 -10.32 -9.11 8.43
CA TYR A 250 -11.10 -9.68 7.33
C TYR A 250 -12.19 -8.74 6.82
N LEU A 251 -12.06 -7.45 7.12
CA LEU A 251 -12.93 -6.43 6.54
C LEU A 251 -12.60 -6.19 5.05
N PRO A 252 -13.59 -5.78 4.25
CA PRO A 252 -13.38 -5.49 2.84
C PRO A 252 -12.49 -4.27 2.62
N LEU A 253 -11.93 -4.17 1.40
CA LEU A 253 -11.21 -2.98 0.98
C LEU A 253 -12.17 -1.80 0.77
N GLU A 254 -11.66 -0.61 1.04
CA GLU A 254 -12.35 0.64 0.81
C GLU A 254 -11.57 1.45 -0.22
N PHE A 255 -12.28 1.96 -1.23
CA PHE A 255 -11.71 2.75 -2.30
C PHE A 255 -12.15 4.21 -2.16
N ILE A 256 -11.18 5.10 -2.32
CA ILE A 256 -11.35 6.55 -2.23
C ILE A 256 -10.81 7.12 -3.55
N TYR A 257 -11.67 7.63 -4.42
CA TYR A 257 -11.28 7.98 -5.79
C TYR A 257 -11.89 9.30 -6.27
N THR A 258 -11.27 9.86 -7.33
CA THR A 258 -11.67 11.12 -8.00
C THR A 258 -12.03 10.94 -9.47
#